data_AF-A0A438GP66-F1
#
_entry.id   AF-A0A438GP66-F1
#
_cell.length_a   1.000
_cell.length_b   1.000
_cell.length_c   1.000
_cell.angle_alpha   90.00
_cell.angle_beta   90.00
_cell.angle_gamma   90.00
#
_symmetry.space_group_name_H-M   'P 1'
#
loop_
_entity.id
_entity.type
_entity.pdbx_description
1 polymer ?
#
loop_
_entity_poly.entity_id
_entity_poly.type
_entity_poly.pdbx_seq_one_letter_code
_entity_poly.pdbx_strand_id
1 'polypeptide(L)'
;MNKWIVKEFMADHNHPLVEQKNTQFLRSHWFIKNADKAQLNAMRGVGMGTNQIMDYMVQQSSGYNNVGFTKKDLYNHVDADRRVHIRDGDAEGALAYLCGKSEMDPSFYYKYNVDEDNRLTNLFWADYYVNWITVVLEMC
;
A
#
# COMPACT_ATOMS: atom_id res chain seq x y z
N MET A 1 -29.27 21.92 23.68
CA MET A 1 -28.32 21.30 22.73
C MET A 1 -28.06 22.31 21.61
N ASN A 2 -26.89 22.96 21.61
CA ASN A 2 -26.56 23.95 20.59
C ASN A 2 -25.94 23.24 19.38
N LYS A 3 -26.72 23.16 18.28
CA LYS A 3 -26.23 22.72 16.98
C LYS A 3 -25.57 23.89 16.27
N TRP A 4 -24.34 23.69 15.83
CA TRP A 4 -23.68 24.62 14.92
C TRP A 4 -24.31 24.49 13.53
N ILE A 5 -24.61 25.62 12.91
CA ILE A 5 -25.15 25.71 11.56
C ILE A 5 -24.21 26.63 10.79
N VAL A 6 -23.67 26.15 9.67
CA VAL A 6 -22.88 26.98 8.76
C VAL A 6 -23.84 27.96 8.09
N LYS A 7 -23.67 29.27 8.35
CA LYS A 7 -24.52 30.32 7.75
C LYS A 7 -24.07 30.70 6.34
N GLU A 8 -22.78 30.71 6.09
CA GLU A 8 -22.20 31.21 4.85
C GLU A 8 -20.82 30.59 4.63
N PHE A 9 -20.52 30.27 3.38
CA PHE A 9 -19.20 29.84 2.93
C PHE A 9 -18.71 30.85 1.89
N MET A 10 -17.68 31.62 2.24
CA MET A 10 -17.01 32.51 1.31
C MET A 10 -15.87 31.75 0.65
N ALA A 11 -16.04 31.43 -0.64
CA ALA A 11 -15.06 30.70 -1.43
C ALA A 11 -13.87 31.56 -1.88
N ASP A 12 -14.00 32.90 -1.81
CA ASP A 12 -12.99 33.83 -2.27
C ASP A 12 -11.74 33.81 -1.37
N HIS A 13 -10.58 33.81 -2.02
CA HIS A 13 -9.32 33.91 -1.31
C HIS A 13 -9.09 35.33 -0.79
N ASN A 14 -8.84 35.44 0.52
CA ASN A 14 -8.43 36.69 1.16
C ASN A 14 -6.92 36.96 1.06
N HIS A 15 -6.18 36.14 0.30
CA HIS A 15 -4.75 36.26 0.08
C HIS A 15 -4.40 35.93 -1.39
N PRO A 16 -3.26 36.42 -1.91
CA PRO A 16 -2.77 36.02 -3.21
C PRO A 16 -2.57 34.50 -3.30
N LEU A 17 -2.90 33.90 -4.45
CA LEU A 17 -2.59 32.50 -4.72
C LEU A 17 -1.08 32.25 -4.63
N VAL A 18 -0.71 31.03 -4.27
CA VAL A 18 0.68 30.61 -4.21
C VAL A 18 1.31 30.73 -5.59
N GLU A 19 2.46 31.40 -5.67
CA GLU A 19 3.20 31.53 -6.92
C GLU A 19 3.54 30.17 -7.52
N GLN A 20 3.51 30.07 -8.86
CA GLN A 20 3.73 28.80 -9.57
C GLN A 20 5.05 28.12 -9.18
N LYS A 21 6.10 28.91 -8.95
CA LYS A 21 7.42 28.44 -8.49
C LYS A 21 7.46 27.87 -7.07
N ASN A 22 6.35 27.94 -6.33
CA ASN A 22 6.19 27.40 -4.98
C ASN A 22 5.12 26.30 -4.92
N THR A 23 4.45 26.00 -6.04
CA THR A 23 3.40 24.96 -6.09
C THR A 23 3.93 23.56 -5.80
N GLN A 24 5.22 23.31 -6.02
CA GLN A 24 5.90 22.07 -5.64
C GLN A 24 5.93 21.81 -4.14
N PHE A 25 5.62 22.79 -3.29
CA PHE A 25 5.48 22.60 -1.85
C PHE A 25 4.03 22.29 -1.42
N LEU A 26 3.07 22.39 -2.35
CA LEU A 26 1.67 22.10 -2.08
C LEU A 26 1.39 20.61 -2.26
N ARG A 27 0.98 19.94 -1.19
CA ARG A 27 0.59 18.53 -1.24
C ARG A 27 -0.51 18.23 -2.26
N SER A 28 -1.42 19.17 -2.51
CA SER A 28 -2.48 19.02 -3.52
C SER A 28 -1.95 18.92 -4.95
N HIS A 29 -0.70 19.33 -5.18
CA HIS A 29 -0.03 19.26 -6.47
C HIS A 29 0.90 18.04 -6.57
N TRP A 30 1.03 17.24 -5.49
CA TRP A 30 1.79 15.99 -5.50
C TRP A 30 0.92 14.85 -6.00
N PHE A 31 1.18 14.39 -7.21
CA PHE A 31 0.53 13.22 -7.75
C PHE A 31 1.44 12.51 -8.76
N ILE A 32 1.44 11.18 -8.71
CA ILE A 32 2.17 10.36 -9.68
C ILE A 32 1.30 10.24 -10.93
N LYS A 33 1.79 10.75 -12.07
CA LYS A 33 1.09 10.63 -13.35
C LYS A 33 1.07 9.17 -13.80
N ASN A 34 0.12 8.81 -14.66
CA ASN A 34 0.02 7.43 -15.18
C ASN A 34 1.28 6.98 -15.93
N ALA A 35 1.92 7.89 -16.66
CA ALA A 35 3.21 7.60 -17.31
C ALA A 35 4.31 7.26 -16.29
N ASP A 36 4.40 8.03 -15.21
CA ASP A 36 5.39 7.80 -14.15
C ASP A 36 5.10 6.49 -13.40
N LYS A 37 3.82 6.15 -13.17
CA LYS A 37 3.42 4.84 -12.61
C LYS A 37 3.85 3.68 -13.52
N ALA A 38 3.63 3.80 -14.82
CA ALA A 38 4.05 2.78 -15.78
C ALA A 38 5.57 2.60 -15.78
N GLN A 39 6.32 3.71 -15.74
CA GLN A 39 7.78 3.68 -15.65
C GLN A 39 8.27 3.04 -14.35
N LEU A 40 7.67 3.40 -13.21
CA LEU A 40 7.94 2.79 -11.90
C LEU A 40 7.72 1.28 -11.93
N ASN A 41 6.58 0.82 -12.47
CA ASN A 41 6.24 -0.60 -12.54
C ASN A 41 7.20 -1.38 -13.46
N ALA A 42 7.59 -0.81 -14.59
CA ALA A 42 8.58 -1.41 -15.48
C ALA A 42 9.95 -1.57 -14.81
N MET A 43 10.43 -0.54 -14.10
CA MET A 43 11.71 -0.61 -13.36
C MET A 43 11.66 -1.58 -12.18
N ARG A 44 10.52 -1.66 -11.49
CA ARG A 44 10.27 -2.67 -10.46
C ARG A 44 10.29 -4.09 -11.04
N GLY A 45 9.74 -4.28 -12.23
CA GLY A 45 9.73 -5.57 -12.92
C GLY A 45 11.12 -6.12 -13.24
N VAL A 46 12.13 -5.25 -13.36
CA VAL A 46 13.54 -5.65 -13.52
C VAL A 46 14.30 -5.68 -12.19
N GLY A 47 13.61 -5.57 -11.05
CA GLY A 47 14.18 -5.75 -9.72
C GLY A 47 14.79 -4.48 -9.08
N MET A 48 14.58 -3.29 -9.65
CA MET A 48 15.10 -2.06 -9.05
C MET A 48 14.34 -1.71 -7.75
N GLY A 49 15.08 -1.26 -6.74
CA GLY A 49 14.48 -0.78 -5.49
C GLY A 49 13.77 0.57 -5.69
N THR A 50 12.66 0.79 -4.99
CA THR A 50 11.88 2.05 -5.06
C THR A 50 12.72 3.31 -4.80
N ASN A 51 13.76 3.20 -3.94
CA ASN A 51 14.72 4.27 -3.70
C ASN A 51 15.51 4.65 -4.96
N GLN A 52 16.06 3.64 -5.66
CA GLN A 52 16.85 3.84 -6.87
C GLN A 52 15.98 4.40 -8.00
N ILE A 53 14.72 3.97 -8.06
CA ILE A 53 13.75 4.48 -9.03
C ILE A 53 13.42 5.95 -8.74
N MET A 54 13.24 6.33 -7.47
CA MET A 54 13.05 7.73 -7.09
C MET A 54 14.24 8.60 -7.52
N ASP A 55 15.46 8.15 -7.24
CA ASP A 55 16.67 8.89 -7.62
C ASP A 55 16.77 9.06 -9.15
N TYR A 56 16.45 8.01 -9.90
CA TYR A 56 16.39 8.06 -11.36
C TYR A 56 15.33 9.05 -11.87
N MET A 57 14.11 9.02 -11.33
CA MET A 57 13.02 9.91 -11.75
C MET A 57 13.35 11.38 -11.45
N VAL A 58 13.98 11.64 -10.30
CA VAL A 58 14.50 12.96 -9.94
C VAL A 58 15.55 13.42 -10.94
N GLN A 59 16.48 12.55 -11.32
CA GLN A 59 17.50 12.88 -12.31
C GLN A 59 16.87 13.18 -13.68
N GLN A 60 15.91 12.37 -14.13
CA GLN A 60 15.16 12.57 -15.36
C GLN A 60 14.40 13.91 -15.37
N SER A 61 13.81 14.29 -14.24
CA SER A 61 13.10 15.57 -14.07
C SER A 61 14.02 16.76 -13.81
N SER A 62 15.35 16.59 -13.82
CA SER A 62 16.31 17.65 -13.48
C SER A 62 16.15 18.22 -12.06
N GLY A 63 15.72 17.38 -11.11
CA GLY A 63 15.70 17.72 -9.68
C GLY A 63 14.36 17.49 -8.98
N TYR A 64 14.43 17.48 -7.64
CA TYR A 64 13.28 17.20 -6.76
C TYR A 64 12.13 18.20 -6.93
N ASN A 65 12.43 19.45 -7.27
CA ASN A 65 11.39 20.48 -7.46
C ASN A 65 10.55 20.26 -8.72
N ASN A 66 11.02 19.42 -9.65
CA ASN A 66 10.42 19.22 -10.97
C ASN A 66 9.72 17.87 -11.12
N VAL A 67 10.05 16.89 -10.27
CA VAL A 67 9.49 15.53 -10.37
C VAL A 67 8.00 15.48 -9.98
N GLY A 68 7.55 16.40 -9.11
CA GLY A 68 6.13 16.60 -8.82
C GLY A 68 5.50 15.56 -7.86
N PHE A 69 6.31 14.71 -7.23
CA PHE A 69 5.88 13.78 -6.18
C PHE A 69 7.04 13.45 -5.25
N THR A 70 6.74 12.88 -4.10
CA THR A 70 7.73 12.49 -3.11
C THR A 70 8.03 10.99 -3.18
N LYS A 71 9.14 10.61 -2.56
CA LYS A 71 9.48 9.22 -2.29
C LYS A 71 8.33 8.47 -1.59
N LYS A 72 7.66 9.13 -0.63
CA LYS A 72 6.53 8.54 0.10
C LYS A 72 5.36 8.22 -0.82
N ASP A 73 5.09 9.07 -1.81
CA ASP A 73 4.03 8.83 -2.79
C ASP A 73 4.33 7.57 -3.62
N LEU A 74 5.59 7.37 -4.02
CA LEU A 74 6.03 6.15 -4.70
C LEU A 74 5.78 4.90 -3.86
N TYR A 75 6.19 4.93 -2.59
CA TYR A 75 5.95 3.82 -1.67
C TYR A 75 4.46 3.54 -1.48
N ASN A 76 3.65 4.59 -1.30
CA ASN A 76 2.20 4.44 -1.18
C ASN A 76 1.58 3.80 -2.43
N HIS A 77 2.05 4.15 -3.62
CA HIS A 77 1.56 3.54 -4.86
C HIS A 77 1.97 2.08 -4.97
N VAL A 78 3.24 1.74 -4.72
CA VAL A 78 3.73 0.35 -4.73
C VAL A 78 2.95 -0.51 -3.73
N ASP A 79 2.69 0.02 -2.54
CA ASP A 79 1.96 -0.67 -1.49
C ASP A 79 0.47 -0.84 -1.85
N ALA A 80 -0.15 0.17 -2.45
CA ALA A 80 -1.51 0.06 -2.96
C ALA A 80 -1.62 -0.96 -4.10
N ASP A 81 -0.68 -0.96 -5.04
CA ASP A 81 -0.61 -1.93 -6.14
C ASP A 81 -0.42 -3.34 -5.59
N ARG A 82 0.48 -3.52 -4.62
CA ARG A 82 0.66 -4.78 -3.89
C ARG A 82 -0.65 -5.26 -3.25
N ARG A 83 -1.38 -4.40 -2.53
CA ARG A 83 -2.66 -4.78 -1.91
C ARG A 83 -3.72 -5.22 -2.92
N VAL A 84 -3.76 -4.60 -4.11
CA VAL A 84 -4.68 -5.03 -5.19
C VAL A 84 -4.37 -6.47 -5.63
N HIS A 85 -3.09 -6.83 -5.72
CA HIS A 85 -2.67 -8.19 -6.13
C HIS A 85 -2.73 -9.23 -5.00
N ILE A 86 -2.60 -8.83 -3.73
CA ILE A 86 -2.67 -9.73 -2.57
C ILE A 86 -4.10 -10.20 -2.30
N ARG A 87 -5.12 -9.40 -2.69
CA ARG A 87 -6.52 -9.62 -2.31
C ARG A 87 -7.11 -10.96 -2.75
N ASP A 88 -6.57 -11.58 -3.81
CA ASP A 88 -7.19 -12.74 -4.46
C ASP A 88 -6.38 -14.05 -4.37
N GLY A 89 -5.15 -14.08 -3.81
CA GLY A 89 -4.29 -15.27 -3.98
C GLY A 89 -3.42 -15.73 -2.81
N ASP A 90 -3.03 -14.84 -1.88
CA ASP A 90 -2.04 -15.20 -0.86
C ASP A 90 -2.66 -16.05 0.27
N ALA A 91 -3.89 -15.72 0.67
CA ALA A 91 -4.62 -16.48 1.68
C ALA A 91 -4.97 -17.90 1.21
N GLU A 92 -5.44 -18.05 -0.03
CA GLU A 92 -5.80 -19.36 -0.60
C GLU A 92 -4.56 -20.25 -0.79
N GLY A 93 -3.45 -19.69 -1.29
CA GLY A 93 -2.19 -20.40 -1.41
C GLY A 93 -1.63 -20.85 -0.06
N ALA A 94 -1.68 -19.98 0.96
CA ALA A 94 -1.27 -20.32 2.32
C ALA A 94 -2.16 -21.42 2.92
N LEU A 95 -3.48 -21.35 2.74
CA LEU A 95 -4.42 -22.38 3.20
C LEU A 95 -4.20 -23.72 2.49
N ALA A 96 -3.96 -23.72 1.18
CA ALA A 96 -3.66 -24.94 0.42
C ALA A 96 -2.38 -25.62 0.93
N TYR A 97 -1.32 -24.86 1.22
CA TYR A 97 -0.10 -25.39 1.83
C TYR A 97 -0.36 -26.01 3.21
N LEU A 98 -1.09 -25.31 4.08
CA LEU A 98 -1.41 -25.78 5.42
C LEU A 98 -2.27 -27.05 5.40
N CYS A 99 -3.23 -27.12 4.48
CA CYS A 99 -4.03 -28.31 4.22
C CYS A 99 -3.14 -29.50 3.86
N GLY A 100 -2.31 -29.37 2.81
CA GLY A 100 -1.39 -30.43 2.42
C GLY A 100 -0.41 -30.84 3.52
N LYS A 101 0.04 -29.88 4.35
CA LYS A 101 0.92 -30.17 5.49
C LYS A 101 0.21 -30.98 6.59
N SER A 102 -1.05 -30.69 6.87
CA SER A 102 -1.86 -31.46 7.84
C SER A 102 -2.12 -32.90 7.39
N GLU A 103 -2.16 -33.15 6.08
CA GLU A 103 -2.28 -34.50 5.52
C GLU A 103 -0.98 -35.30 5.65
N MET A 104 0.17 -34.62 5.56
CA MET A 104 1.49 -35.25 5.64
C MET A 104 2.00 -35.45 7.06
N ASP A 105 1.64 -34.57 7.99
CA ASP A 105 2.08 -34.61 9.39
C ASP A 105 0.86 -34.65 10.33
N PRO A 106 0.52 -35.82 10.91
CA PRO A 106 -0.59 -35.95 11.85
C PRO A 106 -0.44 -35.11 13.13
N SER A 107 0.78 -34.63 13.43
CA SER A 107 1.05 -33.74 14.57
C SER A 107 0.89 -32.26 14.21
N PHE A 108 0.69 -31.96 12.93
CA PHE A 108 0.44 -30.61 12.45
C PHE A 108 -1.04 -30.27 12.58
N TYR A 109 -1.32 -29.10 13.16
CA TYR A 109 -2.67 -28.60 13.33
C TYR A 109 -2.76 -27.18 12.80
N TYR A 110 -3.85 -26.86 12.10
CA TYR A 110 -4.17 -25.49 11.73
C TYR A 110 -5.67 -25.22 11.84
N LYS A 111 -6.02 -23.95 12.06
CA LYS A 111 -7.41 -23.48 12.10
C LYS A 111 -7.48 -22.04 11.64
N TYR A 112 -8.57 -21.68 10.97
CA TYR A 112 -8.79 -20.32 10.51
C TYR A 112 -10.26 -19.91 10.60
N ASN A 113 -10.50 -18.61 10.55
CA ASN A 113 -11.83 -18.01 10.43
C ASN A 113 -11.87 -17.09 9.22
N VAL A 114 -13.05 -16.95 8.60
CA VAL A 114 -13.33 -15.95 7.57
C VAL A 114 -14.44 -15.00 8.03
N ASP A 115 -14.47 -13.78 7.50
CA ASP A 115 -15.57 -12.84 7.71
C ASP A 115 -16.74 -13.10 6.74
N GLU A 116 -17.77 -12.25 6.80
CA GLU A 116 -18.96 -12.31 5.93
C GLU A 116 -18.61 -12.09 4.44
N ASP A 117 -17.47 -11.46 4.14
CA ASP A 117 -16.95 -11.23 2.79
C ASP A 117 -16.01 -12.37 2.31
N ASN A 118 -15.96 -13.49 3.04
CA ASN A 118 -15.05 -14.62 2.80
C ASN A 118 -13.55 -14.24 2.84
N ARG A 119 -13.18 -13.22 3.61
CA ARG A 119 -11.78 -12.85 3.84
C ARG A 119 -11.23 -13.54 5.07
N LEU A 120 -9.99 -14.03 4.97
CA LEU A 120 -9.27 -14.63 6.10
C LEU A 120 -9.08 -13.59 7.22
N THR A 121 -9.62 -13.85 8.41
CA THR A 121 -9.52 -12.94 9.57
C THR A 121 -8.56 -13.43 10.63
N ASN A 122 -8.48 -14.74 10.82
CA ASN A 122 -7.64 -15.37 11.82
C ASN A 122 -7.04 -16.63 11.22
N LEU A 123 -5.74 -16.84 11.42
CA LEU A 123 -5.04 -18.05 11.03
C LEU A 123 -4.13 -18.49 12.17
N PHE A 124 -4.29 -19.75 12.58
CA PHE A 124 -3.48 -20.39 13.60
C PHE A 124 -2.92 -21.69 13.05
N TRP A 125 -1.66 -21.98 13.32
CA TRP A 125 -1.08 -23.30 13.11
C TRP A 125 -0.07 -23.66 14.19
N ALA A 126 0.12 -24.96 14.41
CA ALA A 126 1.07 -25.53 15.33
C ALA A 126 1.70 -26.78 14.72
N ASP A 127 3.00 -26.95 14.92
CA ASP A 127 3.73 -28.18 14.62
C ASP A 127 4.25 -28.85 15.90
N TYR A 128 4.79 -30.07 15.76
CA TYR A 128 5.28 -30.88 16.88
C TYR A 128 6.39 -30.20 17.72
N TYR A 129 7.14 -29.26 17.12
CA TYR A 129 8.29 -28.60 17.75
C TYR A 129 7.98 -27.15 18.14
N VAL A 130 6.78 -26.88 18.66
CA VAL A 130 6.39 -25.66 19.38
C VAL A 130 7.27 -24.42 19.10
N ASN A 131 7.16 -23.87 17.88
CA ASN A 131 7.46 -22.47 17.64
C ASN A 131 6.13 -21.71 17.66
N TRP A 132 5.85 -21.00 18.74
CA TRP A 132 4.62 -20.20 18.86
C TRP A 132 4.71 -19.00 17.91
N ILE A 133 4.26 -19.17 16.67
CA ILE A 133 4.04 -18.03 15.79
C ILE A 133 2.54 -17.74 15.81
N THR A 134 2.11 -16.86 16.71
CA THR A 134 0.85 -16.15 16.51
C THR A 134 1.10 -15.11 15.42
N VAL A 135 0.88 -15.46 14.14
CA VAL A 135 0.67 -14.41 13.14
C VAL A 135 -0.79 -14.02 13.24
N VAL A 136 -1.08 -12.96 14.00
CA VAL A 136 -2.25 -12.14 13.67
C VAL A 136 -1.92 -11.53 12.31
N LEU A 137 -2.24 -12.24 11.25
CA LEU A 137 -2.26 -11.69 9.91
C LEU A 137 -3.40 -10.68 9.91
N GLU A 138 -3.13 -9.44 10.33
CA GLU A 138 -3.86 -8.31 9.77
C GLU A 138 -3.43 -8.20 8.30
N MET A 139 -3.93 -9.12 7.47
CA MET A 139 -3.90 -8.99 6.01
C MET A 139 -5.02 -8.03 5.63
N CYS A 140 -4.73 -6.74 5.79
CA CYS A 140 -5.50 -5.63 5.26
C CYS A 140 -4.73 -4.93 4.14
#